data_AF-A0A368F0S7-F1
#
_entry.id   AF-A0A368F0S7-F1
#
_cell.length_a   1.000
_cell.length_b   1.000
_cell.length_c   1.000
_cell.angle_alpha   90.00
_cell.angle_beta   90.00
_cell.angle_gamma   90.00
#
_symmetry.space_group_name_H-M   'P 1'
#
loop_
_entity.id
_entity.type
_entity.pdbx_description
1 polymer ?
#
loop_
_entity_poly.entity_id
_entity_poly.type
_entity_poly.pdbx_seq_one_letter_code
_entity_poly.pdbx_strand_id
1 'polypeptide(L)'
;MAESVAISGASVTVTSVTDVLCFAIGLFSNMPVVRLFCLFTSLALLVDFIYQMTFFTAVMSFIVRRQIRIDAKVVENKEEVPSIEKLKAKLGEKAVFSIMMPVFTPPPVQTKPSKSHLEIFIDWLHTKTAKLLVILIFFTHIGISSYLATKVSTEFDMGNLYLEGSPLTEISRRMQNFVLREAFVVNFAVKPMPDFQNVTIREKFEEMVSHLERIPQYGAGPESTVLWTREYNNAIAFWGEEEDFWSAETLLKSYREYGLEDKFIITKTLKDGSEVMDGFYFIIAYHNMSTFMEVRDLNEQR
;
A
#
# COMPACT_ATOMS: atom_id res chain seq x y z
N MET A 1 29.92 24.02 20.90
CA MET A 1 29.06 23.61 19.77
C MET A 1 29.72 22.54 18.91
N ALA A 2 30.92 22.77 18.36
CA ALA A 2 31.63 21.73 17.60
C ALA A 2 31.83 20.44 18.41
N GLU A 3 32.22 20.54 19.69
CA GLU A 3 32.33 19.40 20.60
C GLU A 3 30.99 18.68 20.84
N SER A 4 29.90 19.43 21.01
CA SER A 4 28.55 18.87 21.17
C SER A 4 28.10 18.09 19.93
N VAL A 5 28.41 18.60 18.73
CA VAL A 5 28.15 17.92 17.45
C VAL A 5 29.08 16.72 17.27
N ALA A 6 30.32 16.78 17.74
CA ALA A 6 31.24 15.63 17.68
C ALA A 6 30.73 14.47 18.55
N ILE A 7 30.16 14.75 19.72
CA ILE A 7 29.63 13.73 20.64
C ILE A 7 28.25 13.23 20.17
N SER A 8 27.31 14.13 19.87
CA SER A 8 25.92 13.77 19.60
C SER A 8 25.63 13.53 18.12
N GLY A 9 26.38 14.18 17.22
CA GLY A 9 26.16 14.11 15.77
C GLY A 9 26.49 12.74 15.17
N ALA A 10 27.37 11.96 15.80
CA ALA A 10 27.61 10.57 15.40
C ALA A 10 26.35 9.71 15.56
N SER A 11 25.63 9.83 16.69
CA SER A 11 24.38 9.11 16.93
C SER A 11 23.27 9.53 15.96
N VAL A 12 23.15 10.84 15.69
CA VAL A 12 22.19 11.38 14.73
C VAL A 12 22.49 10.85 13.33
N THR A 13 23.75 10.89 12.91
CA THR A 13 24.18 10.39 11.59
C THR A 13 23.87 8.90 11.43
N VAL A 14 24.19 8.08 12.43
CA VAL A 14 23.90 6.64 12.36
C VAL A 14 22.41 6.40 12.19
N THR A 15 21.58 7.04 13.01
CA THR A 15 20.11 6.86 12.96
C THR A 15 19.53 7.32 11.62
N SER A 16 19.88 8.54 11.17
CA SER A 16 19.37 9.08 9.91
C SER A 16 19.82 8.26 8.69
N VAL A 17 21.07 7.81 8.66
CA VAL A 17 21.58 6.96 7.57
C VAL A 17 20.87 5.60 7.57
N THR A 18 20.69 4.98 8.74
CA THR A 18 19.97 3.70 8.80
C THR A 18 18.51 3.86 8.36
N ASP A 19 17.83 4.93 8.75
CA ASP A 19 16.44 5.16 8.35
C ASP A 19 16.33 5.36 6.83
N VAL A 20 17.20 6.18 6.24
CA VAL A 20 17.27 6.39 4.78
C VAL A 20 17.49 5.07 4.05
N LEU A 21 18.42 4.23 4.52
CA LEU A 21 18.68 2.92 3.92
C LEU A 21 17.50 1.96 4.07
N CYS A 22 16.84 1.93 5.24
CA CYS A 22 15.64 1.12 5.46
C CYS A 22 14.52 1.49 4.49
N PHE A 23 14.25 2.78 4.29
CA PHE A 23 13.26 3.23 3.31
C PHE A 23 13.71 2.99 1.86
N ALA A 24 15.00 3.12 1.56
CA ALA A 24 15.55 2.82 0.24
C ALA A 24 15.36 1.34 -0.16
N ILE A 25 15.50 0.40 0.79
CA ILE A 25 15.21 -1.03 0.56
C ILE A 25 13.71 -1.23 0.22
N GLY A 26 12.82 -0.42 0.77
CA GLY A 26 11.38 -0.45 0.47
C GLY A 26 11.03 -0.19 -0.99
N LEU A 27 11.95 0.40 -1.78
CA LEU A 27 11.78 0.62 -3.23
C LEU A 27 11.70 -0.68 -4.03
N PHE A 28 12.18 -1.81 -3.49
CA PHE A 28 12.10 -3.10 -4.14
C PHE A 28 10.70 -3.77 -4.04
N SER A 29 9.78 -3.24 -3.22
CA SER A 29 8.43 -3.81 -3.03
C SER A 29 7.66 -3.93 -4.36
N ASN A 30 6.85 -4.98 -4.57
CA ASN A 30 6.06 -5.13 -5.82
C ASN A 30 4.89 -4.15 -5.93
N MET A 31 4.49 -3.51 -4.83
CA MET A 31 3.36 -2.58 -4.82
C MET A 31 3.81 -1.14 -5.17
N PRO A 32 3.31 -0.53 -6.26
CA PRO A 32 3.78 0.79 -6.72
C PRO A 32 3.52 1.91 -5.70
N VAL A 33 2.43 1.81 -4.94
CA VAL A 33 2.10 2.78 -3.88
C VAL A 33 3.15 2.78 -2.78
N VAL A 34 3.62 1.60 -2.37
CA VAL A 34 4.68 1.45 -1.36
C VAL A 34 6.01 1.99 -1.90
N ARG A 35 6.35 1.70 -3.16
CA ARG A 35 7.56 2.25 -3.80
C ARG A 35 7.57 3.78 -3.76
N LEU A 36 6.47 4.42 -4.15
CA LEU A 36 6.37 5.88 -4.16
C LEU A 36 6.49 6.48 -2.76
N PHE A 37 5.80 5.88 -1.77
CA PHE A 37 5.90 6.30 -0.38
C PHE A 37 7.35 6.20 0.14
N CYS A 38 8.01 5.06 -0.07
CA CYS A 38 9.39 4.84 0.34
C CYS A 38 10.37 5.81 -0.36
N LEU A 39 10.14 6.14 -1.64
CA LEU A 39 10.96 7.10 -2.38
C LEU A 39 10.90 8.49 -1.77
N PHE A 40 9.68 9.01 -1.55
CA PHE A 40 9.51 10.35 -0.98
C PHE A 40 10.03 10.43 0.46
N THR A 41 9.75 9.41 1.28
CA THR A 41 10.25 9.36 2.66
C THR A 41 11.76 9.28 2.74
N SER A 42 12.39 8.42 1.92
CA SER A 42 13.86 8.31 1.87
C SER A 42 14.52 9.64 1.48
N LEU A 43 13.97 10.34 0.49
CA LEU A 43 14.49 11.65 0.08
C LEU A 43 14.26 12.72 1.15
N ALA A 44 13.07 12.74 1.77
CA ALA A 44 12.73 13.68 2.82
C ALA A 44 13.65 13.53 4.04
N LEU A 45 13.93 12.30 4.48
CA LEU A 45 14.84 12.02 5.59
C LEU A 45 16.29 12.38 5.27
N LEU A 46 16.72 12.19 4.01
CA LEU A 46 18.05 12.62 3.58
C LEU A 46 18.19 14.14 3.64
N VAL A 47 17.19 14.87 3.14
CA VAL A 47 17.17 16.34 3.18
C VAL A 47 17.08 16.85 4.63
N ASP A 48 16.25 16.23 5.46
CA ASP A 48 16.12 16.54 6.89
C ASP A 48 17.48 16.36 7.60
N PHE A 49 18.18 15.26 7.37
CA PHE A 49 19.52 15.04 7.92
C PHE A 49 20.52 16.14 7.52
N ILE A 50 20.56 16.52 6.23
CA ILE A 50 21.43 17.61 5.76
C ILE A 50 21.06 18.92 6.47
N TYR A 51 19.78 19.22 6.61
CA TYR A 51 19.28 20.45 7.24
C TYR A 51 19.59 20.48 8.75
N GLN A 52 19.44 19.35 9.45
CA GLN A 52 19.76 19.23 10.87
C GLN A 52 21.26 19.41 11.11
N MET A 53 22.12 18.78 10.30
CA MET A 53 23.56 18.88 10.49
C MET A 53 24.12 20.26 10.16
N THR A 54 23.56 20.93 9.14
CA THR A 54 24.07 22.23 8.67
C THR A 54 23.31 23.42 9.25
N PHE A 55 22.07 23.62 8.82
CA PHE A 55 21.27 24.80 9.13
C PHE A 55 20.94 24.88 10.62
N PHE A 56 20.42 23.79 11.19
CA PHE A 56 20.05 23.78 12.61
C PHE A 56 21.27 23.98 13.51
N THR A 57 22.39 23.30 13.24
CA THR A 57 23.65 23.51 13.97
C THR A 57 24.17 24.95 13.89
N ALA A 58 24.09 25.58 12.71
CA ALA A 58 24.51 26.97 12.52
C ALA A 58 23.65 27.94 13.34
N VAL A 59 22.33 27.76 13.31
CA VAL A 59 21.39 28.56 14.10
C VAL A 59 21.61 28.34 15.61
N MET A 60 21.81 27.10 16.05
CA MET A 60 22.15 26.77 17.44
C MET A 60 23.45 27.43 17.90
N SER A 61 24.48 27.47 17.05
CA SER A 61 25.73 28.19 17.35
C SER A 61 25.50 29.68 17.61
N PHE A 62 24.61 30.33 16.83
CA PHE A 62 24.27 31.73 17.02
C PHE A 62 23.53 31.96 18.35
N ILE A 63 22.57 31.11 18.69
CA ILE A 63 21.79 31.21 19.93
C ILE A 63 22.68 31.02 21.15
N VAL A 64 23.54 29.99 21.14
CA VAL A 64 24.47 29.73 22.25
C VAL A 64 25.42 30.90 22.45
N ARG A 65 25.96 31.48 21.36
CA ARG A 65 26.80 32.69 21.44
C ARG A 65 26.05 33.88 22.04
N ARG A 66 24.77 34.06 21.67
CA ARG A 66 23.91 35.11 22.23
C ARG A 66 23.64 34.87 23.71
N GLN A 67 23.36 33.63 24.09
CA GLN A 67 23.08 33.24 25.48
C GLN A 67 24.28 33.49 26.38
N ILE A 68 25.48 33.06 25.98
CA ILE A 68 26.73 33.30 26.73
C ILE A 68 26.96 34.80 26.98
N ARG A 69 26.66 35.67 26.00
CA ARG A 69 26.78 37.14 26.19
C ARG A 69 25.76 37.69 27.18
N ILE A 70 24.54 37.14 27.21
CA ILE A 70 23.50 37.55 28.16
C ILE A 70 23.92 37.12 29.56
N ASP A 71 24.33 35.86 29.72
CA ASP A 71 24.79 35.32 31.01
C ASP A 71 25.99 36.09 31.56
N ALA A 72 26.97 36.44 30.70
CA ALA A 72 28.12 37.25 31.10
C ALA A 72 27.73 38.64 31.63
N LYS A 73 26.76 39.31 30.99
CA LYS A 73 26.27 40.63 31.44
C LYS A 73 25.53 40.56 32.77
N VAL A 74 24.76 39.50 33.00
CA VAL A 74 24.07 39.27 34.28
C VAL A 74 25.09 39.11 35.43
N VAL A 75 26.17 38.36 35.18
CA VAL A 75 27.24 38.15 36.17
C VAL A 75 28.02 39.45 36.44
N GLU A 76 28.32 40.24 35.41
CA GLU A 76 29.09 41.50 35.53
C GLU A 76 28.30 42.61 36.25
N ASN A 77 27.00 42.74 35.97
CA ASN A 77 26.18 43.81 36.54
C ASN A 77 25.65 43.51 37.97
N LYS A 78 25.82 42.30 38.51
CA LYS A 78 25.09 41.80 39.70
C LYS A 78 23.57 42.07 39.62
N GLU A 79 23.03 42.25 38.42
CA GLU A 79 21.60 42.43 38.21
C GLU A 79 20.95 41.06 38.33
N GLU A 80 19.86 40.98 39.11
CA GLU A 80 19.00 39.80 39.08
C GLU A 80 18.54 39.55 37.63
N VAL A 81 18.66 38.30 37.20
CA VAL A 81 18.24 37.83 35.87
C VAL A 81 16.89 38.47 35.56
N PRO A 82 16.76 39.25 34.46
CA PRO A 82 15.48 39.87 34.14
C PRO A 82 14.43 38.77 33.98
N SER A 83 13.42 38.80 34.85
CA SER A 83 12.33 37.82 34.84
C SER A 83 11.69 37.78 33.44
N ILE A 84 11.33 36.58 32.99
CA ILE A 84 10.78 36.31 31.65
C ILE A 84 9.64 37.29 31.30
N GLU A 85 8.84 37.69 32.28
CA GLU A 85 7.75 38.67 32.14
C GLU A 85 8.24 40.08 31.74
N LYS A 86 9.33 40.58 32.32
CA LYS A 86 9.89 41.92 32.00
C LYS A 86 10.51 41.96 30.60
N LEU A 87 11.08 40.83 30.15
CA LEU A 87 11.65 40.67 28.80
C LEU A 87 10.55 40.57 27.74
N LYS A 88 9.45 39.87 28.04
CA LYS A 88 8.25 39.79 27.19
C LYS A 88 7.58 41.15 27.02
N ALA A 89 7.54 41.96 28.09
CA ALA A 89 6.95 43.30 28.08
C ALA A 89 7.78 44.35 27.30
N LYS A 90 9.12 44.21 27.26
CA LYS A 90 10.00 45.10 26.49
C LYS A 90 10.01 44.82 24.98
N LEU A 91 9.60 43.62 24.56
CA LEU A 91 9.74 43.14 23.18
C LEU A 91 8.36 43.03 22.53
N GLY A 92 7.73 44.17 22.28
CA GLY A 92 6.42 44.25 21.62
C GLY A 92 6.41 43.58 20.23
N GLU A 93 5.34 42.81 19.97
CA GLU A 93 4.71 42.32 18.71
C GLU A 93 5.53 41.92 17.47
N LYS A 94 6.85 42.08 17.40
CA LYS A 94 7.69 41.55 16.30
C LYS A 94 8.13 40.12 16.65
N ALA A 95 7.13 39.27 16.78
CA ALA A 95 7.19 37.92 17.33
C ALA A 95 7.42 36.83 16.27
N VAL A 96 8.67 36.71 15.79
CA VAL A 96 9.12 35.47 15.13
C VAL A 96 10.44 34.98 15.71
N PHE A 97 11.32 35.91 16.12
CA PHE A 97 12.63 35.55 16.71
C PHE A 97 12.60 35.30 18.23
N SER A 98 11.47 35.54 18.91
CA SER A 98 11.32 35.33 20.36
C SER A 98 11.04 33.87 20.76
N ILE A 99 10.64 33.01 19.81
CA ILE A 99 10.38 31.59 20.07
C ILE A 99 11.71 30.81 20.25
N MET A 100 12.83 31.39 19.86
CA MET A 100 14.15 30.76 19.90
C MET A 100 15.01 31.20 21.09
N MET A 101 14.37 31.62 22.19
CA MET A 101 15.02 31.95 23.45
C MET A 101 14.74 30.86 24.48
N PRO A 102 15.45 29.73 24.48
CA PRO A 102 15.61 29.01 25.72
C PRO A 102 16.70 29.75 26.50
N VAL A 103 16.31 30.59 27.45
CA VAL A 103 17.24 31.06 28.49
C VAL A 103 17.56 29.84 29.35
N PHE A 104 18.50 29.01 28.89
CA PHE A 104 19.04 27.88 29.65
C PHE A 104 20.05 28.39 30.66
N THR A 105 19.61 29.13 31.68
CA THR A 105 20.41 29.34 32.91
C THR A 105 19.51 29.64 34.11
N PRO A 106 19.52 28.77 35.14
CA PRO A 106 19.86 29.20 36.47
C PRO A 106 21.39 29.12 36.67
N PRO A 107 21.98 29.96 37.54
CA PRO A 107 23.39 29.90 37.88
C PRO A 107 23.75 28.53 38.50
N PRO A 108 25.05 28.14 38.55
CA PRO A 108 25.47 26.90 39.20
C PRO A 108 25.33 27.04 40.72
N VAL A 109 24.10 26.92 41.23
CA VAL A 109 23.90 26.61 42.64
C VAL A 109 24.20 25.11 42.76
N GLN A 110 25.38 24.79 43.29
CA GLN A 110 25.69 23.44 43.77
C GLN A 110 24.79 23.10 44.96
N THR A 111 23.51 22.84 44.71
CA THR A 111 22.69 22.06 45.62
C THR A 111 23.04 20.60 45.36
N LYS A 112 23.30 19.82 46.41
CA LYS A 112 23.38 18.35 46.29
C LYS A 112 22.14 17.91 45.50
N PRO A 113 22.27 17.30 44.32
CA PRO A 113 21.09 16.93 43.57
C PRO A 113 20.31 15.92 44.40
N SER A 114 19.08 16.27 44.80
CA SER A 114 18.10 15.26 45.16
C SER A 114 18.02 14.33 43.97
N LYS A 115 18.09 13.00 44.19
CA LYS A 115 18.06 12.05 43.09
C LYS A 115 16.88 12.38 42.18
N SER A 116 17.18 12.59 40.90
CA SER A 116 16.14 12.86 39.91
C SER A 116 15.20 11.66 39.85
N HIS A 117 13.92 11.87 39.53
CA HIS A 117 12.98 10.76 39.31
C HIS A 117 13.53 9.73 38.30
N LEU A 118 14.31 10.19 37.31
CA LEU A 118 15.00 9.32 36.36
C LEU A 118 16.07 8.45 37.03
N GLU A 119 16.85 9.01 37.95
CA GLU A 119 17.91 8.28 38.65
C GLU A 119 17.32 7.21 39.59
N ILE A 120 16.21 7.52 40.27
CA ILE A 120 15.48 6.55 41.09
C ILE A 120 14.95 5.39 40.22
N PHE A 121 14.41 5.72 39.04
CA PHE A 121 13.96 4.70 38.08
C PHE A 121 15.10 3.85 37.53
N ILE A 122 16.24 4.46 37.19
CA ILE A 122 17.45 3.77 36.74
C ILE A 122 17.98 2.82 37.81
N ASP A 123 18.03 3.28 39.07
CA ASP A 123 18.47 2.46 40.22
C ASP A 123 17.55 1.25 40.40
N TRP A 124 16.23 1.44 40.28
CA TRP A 124 15.26 0.35 40.31
C TRP A 124 15.47 -0.64 39.16
N LEU A 125 15.63 -0.15 37.92
CA LEU A 125 15.83 -0.97 36.73
C LEU A 125 17.12 -1.81 36.79
N HIS A 126 18.15 -1.33 37.51
CA HIS A 126 19.41 -2.05 37.66
C HIS A 126 19.35 -3.23 38.64
N THR A 127 18.29 -3.34 39.46
CA THR A 127 18.12 -4.47 40.37
C THR A 127 17.92 -5.79 39.62
N LYS A 128 18.46 -6.90 40.17
CA LYS A 128 18.38 -8.24 39.53
C LYS A 128 16.94 -8.70 39.31
N THR A 129 16.04 -8.36 40.24
CA THR A 129 14.62 -8.68 40.18
C THR A 129 13.90 -7.90 39.08
N ALA A 130 14.13 -6.59 38.97
CA ALA A 130 13.54 -5.76 37.92
C ALA A 130 14.01 -6.23 36.53
N LYS A 131 15.30 -6.55 36.35
CA LYS A 131 15.81 -7.09 35.08
C LYS A 131 15.12 -8.41 34.70
N LEU A 132 15.01 -9.35 35.63
CA LEU A 132 14.33 -10.63 35.39
C LEU A 132 12.86 -10.42 34.99
N LEU A 133 12.17 -9.53 35.70
CA LEU A 133 10.77 -9.20 35.43
C LEU A 133 10.59 -8.56 34.06
N VAL A 134 11.41 -7.56 33.70
CA VAL A 134 11.35 -6.89 32.39
C VAL A 134 11.61 -7.89 31.26
N ILE A 135 12.59 -8.78 31.41
CA ILE A 135 12.89 -9.83 30.44
C ILE A 135 11.69 -10.78 30.30
N LEU A 136 11.09 -11.21 31.41
CA LEU A 136 9.91 -12.09 31.39
C LEU A 136 8.72 -11.43 30.68
N ILE A 137 8.43 -10.17 30.99
CA ILE A 137 7.37 -9.40 30.32
C ILE A 137 7.67 -9.27 28.83
N PHE A 138 8.91 -8.98 28.45
CA PHE A 138 9.31 -8.82 27.05
C PHE A 138 9.09 -10.12 26.25
N PHE A 139 9.52 -11.28 26.78
CA PHE A 139 9.28 -12.55 26.11
C PHE A 139 7.81 -12.96 26.09
N THR A 140 7.06 -12.67 27.16
CA THR A 140 5.61 -12.90 27.19
C THR A 140 4.91 -12.05 26.14
N HIS A 141 5.28 -10.78 26.02
CA HIS A 141 4.76 -9.87 25.00
C HIS A 141 5.08 -10.35 23.59
N ILE A 142 6.33 -10.75 23.32
CA ILE A 142 6.70 -11.34 22.02
C ILE A 142 5.85 -12.58 21.73
N GLY A 143 5.70 -13.50 22.68
CA GLY A 143 4.92 -14.72 22.50
C GLY A 143 3.46 -14.44 22.16
N ILE A 144 2.82 -13.52 22.88
CA ILE A 144 1.43 -13.10 22.63
C ILE A 144 1.32 -12.41 21.26
N SER A 145 2.21 -11.46 20.96
CA SER A 145 2.20 -10.72 19.69
C SER A 145 2.43 -11.66 18.50
N SER A 146 3.33 -12.63 18.60
CA SER A 146 3.54 -13.65 17.56
C SER A 146 2.30 -14.55 17.39
N TYR A 147 1.64 -14.95 18.47
CA TYR A 147 0.40 -15.71 18.38
C TYR A 147 -0.72 -14.90 17.72
N LEU A 148 -0.89 -13.63 18.11
CA LEU A 148 -1.90 -12.76 17.51
C LEU A 148 -1.59 -12.44 16.04
N ALA A 149 -0.32 -12.32 15.66
CA ALA A 149 0.09 -12.14 14.28
C ALA A 149 -0.37 -13.30 13.37
N THR A 150 -0.42 -14.54 13.89
CA THR A 150 -0.96 -15.68 13.12
C THR A 150 -2.47 -15.64 12.89
N LYS A 151 -3.20 -14.78 13.61
CA LYS A 151 -4.65 -14.61 13.47
C LYS A 151 -5.06 -13.39 12.65
N VAL A 152 -4.11 -12.64 12.10
CA VAL A 152 -4.41 -11.47 11.28
C VAL A 152 -5.00 -11.93 9.94
N SER A 153 -6.24 -11.54 9.67
CA SER A 153 -6.89 -11.76 8.38
C SER A 153 -6.39 -10.75 7.34
N THR A 154 -6.21 -11.19 6.10
CA THR A 154 -5.86 -10.33 4.95
C THR A 154 -7.09 -9.79 4.23
N GLU A 155 -8.28 -9.91 4.85
CA GLU A 155 -9.54 -9.51 4.23
C GLU A 155 -9.58 -7.99 4.05
N PHE A 156 -9.85 -7.57 2.82
CA PHE A 156 -9.97 -6.17 2.46
C PHE A 156 -11.44 -5.78 2.41
N ASP A 157 -11.90 -5.05 3.42
CA ASP A 157 -13.24 -4.48 3.44
C ASP A 157 -13.23 -3.09 2.80
N MET A 158 -13.96 -2.94 1.69
CA MET A 158 -14.16 -1.66 1.00
C MET A 158 -14.81 -0.62 1.91
N GLY A 159 -15.59 -1.04 2.91
CA GLY A 159 -16.19 -0.17 3.91
C GLY A 159 -15.18 0.70 4.65
N ASN A 160 -13.98 0.17 4.91
CA ASN A 160 -12.91 0.87 5.62
C ASN A 160 -12.25 2.00 4.81
N LEU A 161 -12.49 2.07 3.50
CA LEU A 161 -12.01 3.17 2.65
C LEU A 161 -12.90 4.42 2.77
N TYR A 162 -14.13 4.24 3.24
CA TYR A 162 -15.08 5.34 3.36
C TYR A 162 -15.07 5.90 4.78
N LEU A 163 -15.41 7.18 4.90
CA LEU A 163 -15.66 7.80 6.19
C LEU A 163 -16.84 7.09 6.89
N GLU A 164 -16.75 6.90 8.20
CA GLU A 164 -17.72 6.13 9.01
C GLU A 164 -19.17 6.58 8.83
N GLY A 165 -19.40 7.90 8.65
CA GLY A 165 -20.73 8.48 8.41
C GLY A 165 -21.12 8.64 6.93
N SER A 166 -20.33 8.13 5.98
CA SER A 166 -20.60 8.29 4.55
C SER A 166 -21.74 7.38 4.11
N PRO A 167 -22.74 7.85 3.34
CA PRO A 167 -23.77 6.97 2.76
C PRO A 167 -23.19 5.92 1.80
N LEU A 168 -21.94 6.11 1.34
CA LEU A 168 -21.25 5.16 0.49
C LEU A 168 -20.89 3.85 1.20
N THR A 169 -20.73 3.84 2.53
CA THR A 169 -20.45 2.61 3.28
C THR A 169 -21.59 1.61 3.12
N GLU A 170 -22.83 2.07 3.30
CA GLU A 170 -24.02 1.23 3.21
C GLU A 170 -24.26 0.76 1.77
N ILE A 171 -24.10 1.66 0.80
CA ILE A 171 -24.25 1.31 -0.62
C ILE A 171 -23.18 0.29 -1.02
N SER A 172 -21.92 0.52 -0.64
CA SER A 172 -20.81 -0.38 -0.95
C SER A 172 -21.03 -1.76 -0.33
N ARG A 173 -21.41 -1.82 0.95
CA ARG A 173 -21.72 -3.08 1.63
C ARG A 173 -22.85 -3.85 0.95
N ARG A 174 -23.95 -3.18 0.60
CA ARG A 174 -25.08 -3.82 -0.11
C ARG A 174 -24.68 -4.26 -1.50
N MET A 175 -23.94 -3.43 -2.22
CA MET A 175 -23.48 -3.74 -3.57
C MET A 175 -22.52 -4.94 -3.54
N GLN A 176 -21.56 -4.98 -2.62
CA GLN A 176 -20.64 -6.09 -2.46
C GLN A 176 -21.41 -7.39 -2.14
N ASN A 177 -22.28 -7.36 -1.13
CA ASN A 177 -23.04 -8.54 -0.72
C ASN A 177 -24.02 -9.03 -1.80
N PHE A 178 -24.65 -8.13 -2.54
CA PHE A 178 -25.62 -8.51 -3.58
C PHE A 178 -24.91 -8.93 -4.87
N VAL A 179 -23.99 -8.12 -5.38
CA VAL A 179 -23.32 -8.38 -6.67
C VAL A 179 -22.45 -9.62 -6.60
N LEU A 180 -21.61 -9.78 -5.57
CA LEU A 180 -20.75 -10.97 -5.46
C LEU A 180 -21.56 -12.25 -5.28
N ARG A 181 -22.71 -12.16 -4.61
CA ARG A 181 -23.57 -13.33 -4.35
C ARG A 181 -24.35 -13.75 -5.58
N GLU A 182 -24.86 -12.78 -6.35
CA GLU A 182 -25.72 -13.05 -7.52
C GLU A 182 -24.91 -13.30 -8.80
N ALA A 183 -23.97 -12.42 -9.15
CA ALA A 183 -23.23 -12.54 -10.40
C ALA A 183 -21.90 -11.75 -10.39
N PHE A 184 -20.80 -12.48 -10.45
CA PHE A 184 -19.46 -11.98 -10.75
C PHE A 184 -19.03 -12.41 -12.15
N VAL A 185 -18.88 -11.43 -13.04
CA VAL A 185 -18.69 -11.68 -14.47
C VAL A 185 -17.20 -11.65 -14.81
N VAL A 186 -16.67 -12.76 -15.33
CA VAL A 186 -15.28 -12.88 -15.76
C VAL A 186 -15.21 -12.94 -17.29
N ASN A 187 -14.39 -12.06 -17.86
CA ASN A 187 -14.11 -12.03 -19.29
C ASN A 187 -12.84 -12.84 -19.57
N PHE A 188 -12.94 -13.81 -20.46
CA PHE A 188 -11.83 -14.61 -20.95
C PHE A 188 -11.46 -14.15 -22.36
N ALA A 189 -10.18 -14.11 -22.66
CA ALA A 189 -9.65 -13.77 -23.98
C ALA A 189 -8.79 -14.93 -24.48
N VAL A 190 -9.04 -15.35 -25.72
CA VAL A 190 -8.28 -16.41 -26.39
C VAL A 190 -7.57 -15.78 -27.59
N LYS A 191 -6.25 -15.77 -27.54
CA LYS A 191 -5.39 -15.27 -28.61
C LYS A 191 -4.04 -16.02 -28.59
N PRO A 192 -3.57 -16.56 -29.73
CA PRO A 192 -4.17 -16.54 -31.06
C PRO A 192 -5.41 -17.44 -31.18
N MET A 193 -6.20 -17.23 -32.24
CA MET A 193 -7.35 -18.07 -32.59
C MET A 193 -6.93 -19.55 -32.71
N PRO A 194 -7.52 -20.49 -31.94
CA PRO A 194 -7.25 -21.91 -32.10
C PRO A 194 -7.75 -22.42 -33.45
N ASP A 195 -7.11 -23.45 -33.97
CA ASP A 195 -7.56 -24.11 -35.20
C ASP A 195 -8.82 -24.95 -34.93
N PHE A 196 -9.97 -24.29 -35.04
CA PHE A 196 -11.27 -24.93 -34.85
C PHE A 196 -11.73 -25.76 -36.05
N GLN A 197 -11.01 -25.76 -37.17
CA GLN A 197 -11.24 -26.74 -38.23
C GLN A 197 -11.02 -28.16 -37.68
N ASN A 198 -10.05 -28.31 -36.77
CA ASN A 198 -9.81 -29.56 -36.05
C ASN A 198 -10.86 -29.81 -34.95
N VAL A 199 -11.65 -30.87 -35.13
CA VAL A 199 -12.68 -31.33 -34.16
C VAL A 199 -12.09 -31.56 -32.76
N THR A 200 -10.89 -32.15 -32.67
CA THR A 200 -10.25 -32.45 -31.38
C THR A 200 -9.91 -31.17 -30.61
N ILE A 201 -9.54 -30.09 -31.31
CA ILE A 201 -9.25 -28.81 -30.68
C ILE A 201 -10.54 -28.18 -30.15
N ARG A 202 -11.65 -28.27 -30.90
CA ARG A 202 -12.97 -27.83 -30.45
C ARG A 202 -13.45 -28.59 -29.22
N GLU A 203 -13.31 -29.91 -29.20
CA GLU A 203 -13.67 -30.75 -28.05
C GLU A 203 -12.86 -30.39 -26.80
N LYS A 204 -11.54 -30.22 -26.93
CA LYS A 204 -10.69 -29.78 -25.81
C LYS A 204 -11.01 -28.39 -25.31
N PHE A 205 -11.36 -27.47 -26.22
CA PHE A 205 -11.79 -26.13 -25.85
C PHE A 205 -13.10 -26.17 -25.06
N GLU A 206 -14.07 -26.96 -25.52
CA GLU A 206 -15.34 -27.15 -24.80
C GLU A 206 -15.14 -27.83 -23.43
N GLU A 207 -14.21 -28.80 -23.33
CA GLU A 207 -13.83 -29.42 -22.05
C GLU A 207 -13.25 -28.40 -21.07
N MET A 208 -12.34 -27.54 -21.54
CA MET A 208 -11.78 -26.44 -20.74
C MET A 208 -12.87 -25.48 -20.26
N VAL A 209 -13.77 -25.04 -21.15
CA VAL A 209 -14.91 -24.17 -20.77
C VAL A 209 -15.80 -24.87 -19.75
N SER A 210 -16.10 -26.15 -19.95
CA SER A 210 -16.92 -26.93 -19.03
C SER A 210 -16.28 -27.08 -17.64
N HIS A 211 -14.95 -27.15 -17.56
CA HIS A 211 -14.22 -27.13 -16.29
C HIS A 211 -14.40 -25.79 -15.57
N LEU A 212 -14.25 -24.68 -16.29
CA LEU A 212 -14.44 -23.33 -15.76
C LEU A 212 -15.88 -23.10 -15.27
N GLU A 213 -16.88 -23.59 -16.00
CA GLU A 213 -18.30 -23.49 -15.63
C GLU A 213 -18.67 -24.26 -14.36
N ARG A 214 -17.87 -25.27 -14.01
CA ARG A 214 -18.12 -26.21 -12.90
C ARG A 214 -17.10 -26.06 -11.77
N ILE A 215 -16.39 -24.93 -11.70
CA ILE A 215 -15.51 -24.63 -10.57
C ILE A 215 -16.33 -24.80 -9.28
N PRO A 216 -15.88 -25.65 -8.33
CA PRO A 216 -16.63 -25.89 -7.10
C PRO A 216 -16.96 -24.59 -6.38
N GLN A 217 -18.12 -24.56 -5.71
CA GLN A 217 -18.61 -23.41 -4.92
C GLN A 217 -19.07 -22.17 -5.72
N TYR A 218 -18.50 -21.93 -6.91
CA TYR A 218 -18.72 -20.68 -7.67
C TYR A 218 -19.36 -20.86 -9.04
N GLY A 219 -19.23 -22.04 -9.65
CA GLY A 219 -19.71 -22.32 -11.00
C GLY A 219 -21.23 -22.28 -11.11
N ALA A 220 -21.73 -21.45 -12.02
CA ALA A 220 -23.16 -21.29 -12.31
C ALA A 220 -23.66 -22.18 -13.48
N GLY A 221 -22.77 -23.04 -14.01
CA GLY A 221 -23.06 -23.92 -15.13
C GLY A 221 -23.12 -23.25 -16.51
N PRO A 222 -23.46 -24.01 -17.57
CA PRO A 222 -23.38 -23.54 -18.96
C PRO A 222 -24.30 -22.38 -19.32
N GLU A 223 -25.45 -22.27 -18.64
CA GLU A 223 -26.44 -21.21 -18.86
C GLU A 223 -25.92 -19.82 -18.48
N SER A 224 -24.86 -19.76 -17.68
CA SER A 224 -24.23 -18.52 -17.23
C SER A 224 -23.00 -18.14 -18.05
N THR A 225 -22.79 -18.82 -19.18
CA THR A 225 -21.68 -18.59 -20.10
C THR A 225 -22.18 -18.02 -21.41
N VAL A 226 -21.62 -16.87 -21.81
CA VAL A 226 -21.82 -16.31 -23.15
C VAL A 226 -20.62 -16.68 -23.99
N LEU A 227 -20.83 -17.65 -24.89
CA LEU A 227 -19.80 -18.21 -25.76
C LEU A 227 -20.35 -18.38 -27.19
N TRP A 228 -19.82 -17.57 -28.10
CA TRP A 228 -20.29 -17.52 -29.49
C TRP A 228 -20.07 -18.85 -30.24
N THR A 229 -19.11 -19.70 -29.83
CA THR A 229 -18.86 -20.97 -30.53
C THR A 229 -20.05 -21.95 -30.42
N ARG A 230 -20.82 -21.88 -29.33
CA ARG A 230 -22.04 -22.68 -29.13
C ARG A 230 -23.19 -22.15 -30.00
N GLU A 231 -23.37 -20.83 -30.02
CA GLU A 231 -24.36 -20.15 -30.88
C GLU A 231 -24.07 -20.39 -32.36
N TYR A 232 -22.80 -20.31 -32.75
CA TYR A 232 -22.33 -20.54 -34.10
C TYR A 232 -22.51 -22.01 -34.54
N ASN A 233 -22.23 -22.98 -33.66
CA ASN A 233 -22.56 -24.39 -33.92
C ASN A 233 -24.08 -24.59 -34.15
N ASN A 234 -24.93 -23.94 -33.35
CA ASN A 234 -26.38 -24.02 -33.53
C ASN A 234 -26.83 -23.37 -34.85
N ALA A 235 -26.21 -22.24 -35.23
CA ALA A 235 -26.47 -21.58 -36.51
C ALA A 235 -26.06 -22.46 -37.70
N ILE A 236 -24.87 -23.05 -37.68
CA ILE A 236 -24.42 -24.00 -38.71
C ILE A 236 -25.34 -25.23 -38.76
N ALA A 237 -25.74 -25.79 -37.61
CA ALA A 237 -26.63 -26.96 -37.60
C ALA A 237 -28.01 -26.66 -38.21
N PHE A 238 -28.47 -25.41 -38.15
CA PHE A 238 -29.76 -24.99 -38.69
C PHE A 238 -29.68 -24.53 -40.16
N TRP A 239 -28.63 -23.80 -40.53
CA TRP A 239 -28.47 -23.17 -41.86
C TRP A 239 -27.46 -23.87 -42.78
N GLY A 240 -26.69 -24.83 -42.27
CA GLY A 240 -25.51 -25.37 -42.95
C GLY A 240 -25.84 -26.39 -44.02
N GLU A 241 -25.64 -26.01 -45.28
CA GLU A 241 -25.45 -26.92 -46.41
C GLU A 241 -23.93 -27.15 -46.58
N GLU A 242 -23.46 -28.38 -46.30
CA GLU A 242 -22.18 -29.06 -46.68
C GLU A 242 -20.81 -28.29 -46.75
N GLU A 243 -20.67 -27.03 -46.33
CA GLU A 243 -19.39 -26.29 -46.33
C GLU A 243 -18.58 -26.41 -45.02
N ASP A 244 -17.24 -26.22 -45.10
CA ASP A 244 -16.35 -26.18 -43.93
C ASP A 244 -16.33 -24.77 -43.30
N PHE A 245 -17.36 -24.51 -42.48
CA PHE A 245 -17.60 -23.23 -41.80
C PHE A 245 -16.57 -22.85 -40.73
N TRP A 246 -15.66 -23.77 -40.35
CA TRP A 246 -14.66 -23.51 -39.30
C TRP A 246 -13.27 -23.13 -39.84
N SER A 247 -13.11 -23.15 -41.17
CA SER A 247 -11.90 -22.66 -41.83
C SER A 247 -11.65 -21.18 -41.56
N ALA A 248 -10.39 -20.79 -41.38
CA ALA A 248 -10.02 -19.41 -41.03
C ALA A 248 -10.49 -18.36 -42.06
N GLU A 249 -10.61 -18.76 -43.33
CA GLU A 249 -11.05 -17.91 -44.44
C GLU A 249 -12.57 -17.67 -44.41
N THR A 250 -13.36 -18.69 -44.08
CA THR A 250 -14.83 -18.63 -44.12
C THR A 250 -15.44 -18.22 -42.78
N LEU A 251 -14.75 -18.51 -41.66
CA LEU A 251 -15.27 -18.32 -40.30
C LEU A 251 -15.71 -16.87 -40.03
N LEU A 252 -14.88 -15.88 -40.35
CA LEU A 252 -15.22 -14.48 -40.07
C LEU A 252 -16.43 -14.01 -40.91
N LYS A 253 -16.51 -14.46 -42.16
CA LYS A 253 -17.59 -14.10 -43.07
C LYS A 253 -18.93 -14.68 -42.60
N SER A 254 -18.95 -15.99 -42.35
CA SER A 254 -20.13 -16.72 -41.88
C SER A 254 -20.57 -16.29 -40.48
N TYR A 255 -19.63 -15.99 -39.57
CA TYR A 255 -19.92 -15.39 -38.25
C TYR A 255 -20.76 -14.12 -38.38
N ARG A 256 -20.37 -13.21 -39.28
CA ARG A 256 -21.09 -11.96 -39.54
C ARG A 256 -22.40 -12.18 -40.30
N GLU A 257 -22.44 -13.11 -41.24
CA GLU A 257 -23.67 -13.44 -41.99
C GLU A 257 -24.76 -14.00 -41.08
N TYR A 258 -24.40 -14.78 -40.06
CA TYR A 258 -25.35 -15.25 -39.04
C TYR A 258 -25.73 -14.19 -38.00
N GLY A 259 -25.22 -12.96 -38.12
CA GLY A 259 -25.58 -11.84 -37.26
C GLY A 259 -24.99 -11.91 -35.85
N LEU A 260 -23.90 -12.66 -35.66
CA LEU A 260 -23.20 -12.72 -34.37
C LEU A 260 -22.46 -11.40 -34.10
N GLU A 261 -22.31 -11.05 -32.82
CA GLU A 261 -21.81 -9.74 -32.43
C GLU A 261 -20.29 -9.61 -32.57
N ASP A 262 -19.82 -8.61 -33.32
CA ASP A 262 -18.38 -8.35 -33.51
C ASP A 262 -17.63 -7.98 -32.21
N LYS A 263 -18.34 -7.66 -31.12
CA LYS A 263 -17.73 -7.28 -29.83
C LYS A 263 -16.93 -8.41 -29.17
N PHE A 264 -17.21 -9.67 -29.52
CA PHE A 264 -16.56 -10.84 -28.96
C PHE A 264 -15.36 -11.31 -29.78
N ILE A 265 -15.01 -10.66 -30.89
CA ILE A 265 -13.93 -11.12 -31.76
C ILE A 265 -12.82 -10.09 -31.87
N ILE A 266 -11.61 -10.57 -32.14
CA ILE A 266 -10.43 -9.77 -32.45
C ILE A 266 -10.06 -10.12 -33.88
N THR A 267 -10.12 -9.15 -34.78
CA THR A 267 -9.76 -9.35 -36.19
C THR A 267 -8.35 -8.84 -36.49
N LYS A 268 -7.77 -9.37 -37.56
CA LYS A 268 -6.49 -8.92 -38.11
C LYS A 268 -6.55 -8.93 -39.63
N THR A 269 -5.98 -7.91 -40.25
CA THR A 269 -5.82 -7.85 -41.71
C THR A 269 -4.52 -8.52 -42.13
N LEU A 270 -4.61 -9.46 -43.06
CA LEU A 270 -3.48 -10.14 -43.69
C LEU A 270 -2.85 -9.26 -44.78
N LYS A 271 -1.67 -9.66 -45.26
CA LYS A 271 -0.89 -8.89 -46.25
C LYS A 271 -1.57 -8.79 -47.62
N ASP A 272 -2.48 -9.71 -47.90
CA ASP A 272 -3.31 -9.78 -49.10
C ASP A 272 -4.57 -8.89 -49.02
N GLY A 273 -4.79 -8.21 -47.89
CA GLY A 273 -5.97 -7.39 -47.64
C GLY A 273 -7.19 -8.14 -47.10
N SER A 274 -7.11 -9.47 -46.93
CA SER A 274 -8.18 -10.26 -46.31
C SER A 274 -8.20 -10.05 -44.79
N GLU A 275 -9.40 -10.02 -44.21
CA GLU A 275 -9.62 -9.92 -42.76
C GLU A 275 -9.91 -11.32 -42.20
N VAL A 276 -9.21 -11.70 -41.13
CA VAL A 276 -9.39 -12.99 -40.45
C VAL A 276 -9.57 -12.79 -38.95
N MET A 277 -10.19 -13.77 -38.30
CA MET A 277 -10.32 -13.81 -36.84
C MET A 277 -8.98 -14.21 -36.21
N ASP A 278 -8.38 -13.32 -35.42
CA ASP A 278 -7.08 -13.48 -34.74
C ASP A 278 -7.23 -13.93 -33.28
N GLY A 279 -8.42 -13.76 -32.70
CA GLY A 279 -8.78 -14.20 -31.36
C GLY A 279 -10.22 -13.84 -31.01
N PHE A 280 -10.65 -14.18 -29.80
CA PHE A 280 -12.01 -13.88 -29.34
C PHE A 280 -12.09 -13.76 -27.81
N TYR A 281 -13.22 -13.26 -27.33
CA TYR A 281 -13.60 -13.18 -25.94
C TYR A 281 -14.83 -14.04 -25.67
N PHE A 282 -14.92 -14.56 -24.46
CA PHE A 282 -16.12 -15.19 -23.94
C PHE A 282 -16.28 -14.83 -22.46
N ILE A 283 -17.49 -14.99 -21.95
CA ILE A 283 -17.85 -14.52 -20.62
C ILE A 283 -18.39 -15.70 -19.82
N ILE A 284 -17.93 -15.87 -18.59
CA ILE A 284 -18.53 -16.78 -17.62
C ILE A 284 -18.95 -15.96 -16.39
N ALA A 285 -20.21 -16.05 -16.01
CA ALA A 285 -20.70 -15.51 -14.76
C ALA A 285 -20.62 -16.58 -13.65
N TYR A 286 -20.00 -16.20 -12.54
CA TYR A 286 -19.89 -16.99 -11.32
C TYR A 286 -20.81 -16.39 -10.24
N HIS A 287 -21.15 -17.17 -9.23
CA HIS A 287 -22.06 -16.72 -8.17
C HIS A 287 -21.60 -17.21 -6.80
N ASN A 288 -22.39 -16.90 -5.77
CA ASN A 288 -22.23 -17.40 -4.41
C ASN A 288 -20.93 -16.94 -3.71
N MET A 289 -20.48 -15.72 -4.01
CA MET A 289 -19.37 -15.07 -3.29
C MET A 289 -19.89 -14.03 -2.30
N SER A 290 -19.21 -13.91 -1.17
CA SER A 290 -19.51 -13.00 -0.07
C SER A 290 -18.37 -12.00 0.19
N THR A 291 -17.14 -12.40 -0.11
CA THR A 291 -15.94 -11.59 0.12
C THR A 291 -15.06 -11.54 -1.12
N PHE A 292 -14.22 -10.52 -1.22
CA PHE A 292 -13.22 -10.44 -2.30
C PHE A 292 -12.11 -11.50 -2.17
N MET A 293 -11.97 -12.13 -1.00
CA MET A 293 -11.04 -13.25 -0.82
C MET A 293 -11.51 -14.48 -1.59
N GLU A 294 -12.82 -14.75 -1.62
CA GLU A 294 -13.40 -15.83 -2.42
C GLU A 294 -13.24 -15.58 -3.92
N VAL A 295 -13.26 -14.32 -4.36
CA VAL A 295 -12.93 -13.94 -5.75
C VAL A 295 -11.47 -14.28 -6.09
N ARG A 296 -10.54 -14.08 -5.14
CA ARG A 296 -9.14 -14.48 -5.33
C ARG A 296 -9.03 -16.00 -5.39
N ASP A 297 -9.72 -16.72 -4.50
CA ASP A 297 -9.69 -18.18 -4.47
C ASP A 297 -10.30 -18.79 -5.75
N LEU A 298 -11.31 -18.15 -6.35
CA LEU A 298 -11.82 -18.46 -7.69
C LEU A 298 -10.72 -18.29 -8.76
N ASN A 299 -9.98 -17.18 -8.72
CA ASN A 299 -8.91 -16.91 -9.69
C ASN A 299 -7.72 -17.88 -9.56
N GLU A 300 -7.49 -18.47 -8.39
CA GLU A 300 -6.45 -19.50 -8.19
C GLU A 300 -6.87 -20.88 -8.71
N GLN A 301 -8.18 -21.15 -8.83
CA GLN A 301 -8.74 -22.40 -9.35
C GLN A 301 -8.91 -22.40 -10.88
N ARG A 302 -8.77 -21.24 -11.52
CA ARG A 302 -8.84 -21.05 -12.97
C ARG A 302 -7.51 -21.39 -13.65
#